data_AF-A0A835HKU6-F1
#
_entry.id   AF-A0A835HKU6-F1
#
_cell.length_a   1.000
_cell.length_b   1.000
_cell.length_c   1.000
_cell.angle_alpha   90.00
_cell.angle_beta   90.00
_cell.angle_gamma   90.00
#
_symmetry.space_group_name_H-M   'P 1'
#
loop_
_entity.id
_entity.type
_entity.pdbx_description
1 polymer ?
#
loop_
_entity_poly.entity_id
_entity_poly.type
_entity_poly.pdbx_seq_one_letter_code
_entity_poly.pdbx_strand_id
1 'polypeptide(L)'
;MIPTLLTATSVFIIAFIAAPPVDIDGIREPVSGSLLYGNNIISGAIIPTSAAIGLNFYPIWEAVSVDEWLYNGGPYELIVLHFLLGVACYMGREWELSFRLGMRPWIAVAYSVPVAAATAVFLIYPIGQGSFSDGMPLGISGTFNFMIVFQAEHNILMHPFHMLGIAGVFGGSVFSAMHGSLVTSSLIREITENESANEAAWPVVGIWFTALGISTMTFNLNGFNFNQSVGDSQGHVINTWADIINRTNLGMKVMHERNAHNFPLDLAAVEVPSTNG
;
A
#
# COMPACT_ATOMS: atom_id res chain seq x y z
N MET A 1 7.09 0.59 20.71
CA MET A 1 7.58 1.73 19.91
C MET A 1 9.10 1.73 19.77
N ILE A 2 9.88 2.08 20.80
CA ILE A 2 11.34 2.32 20.64
C ILE A 2 12.10 1.10 20.10
N PRO A 3 12.05 -0.09 20.75
CA PRO A 3 12.84 -1.22 20.27
C PRO A 3 12.41 -1.69 18.88
N THR A 4 11.09 -1.69 18.62
CA THR A 4 10.55 -2.17 17.35
C THR A 4 10.92 -1.26 16.19
N LEU A 5 10.81 0.07 16.35
CA LEU A 5 11.22 1.02 15.31
C LEU A 5 12.75 1.03 15.09
N LEU A 6 13.54 0.86 16.15
CA LEU A 6 15.00 0.74 16.01
C LEU A 6 15.39 -0.51 15.22
N THR A 7 14.79 -1.66 15.53
CA THR A 7 15.00 -2.92 14.80
C THR A 7 14.56 -2.80 13.34
N ALA A 8 13.35 -2.29 13.07
CA ALA A 8 12.87 -2.10 11.70
C ALA A 8 13.80 -1.17 10.89
N THR A 9 14.23 -0.06 11.49
CA THR A 9 15.10 0.92 10.83
C THR A 9 16.48 0.36 10.54
N SER A 10 17.11 -0.32 11.52
CA SER A 10 18.45 -0.86 11.33
C SER A 10 18.48 -1.96 10.26
N VAL A 11 17.51 -2.87 10.29
CA VAL A 11 17.39 -3.94 9.28
C VAL A 11 17.05 -3.36 7.91
N PHE A 12 16.14 -2.39 7.81
CA PHE A 12 15.82 -1.71 6.56
C PHE A 12 17.05 -1.06 5.92
N ILE A 13 17.83 -0.30 6.68
CA ILE A 13 19.02 0.38 6.16
C ILE A 13 20.03 -0.64 5.62
N ILE A 14 20.32 -1.69 6.38
CA ILE A 14 21.29 -2.72 5.98
C ILE A 14 20.80 -3.47 4.73
N ALA A 15 19.54 -3.90 4.73
CA ALA A 15 18.97 -4.67 3.63
C ALA A 15 18.86 -3.83 2.34
N PHE A 16 18.49 -2.56 2.44
CA PHE A 16 18.38 -1.67 1.28
C PHE A 16 19.74 -1.42 0.62
N ILE A 17 20.81 -1.43 1.41
CA ILE A 17 22.17 -1.26 0.90
C ILE A 17 22.72 -2.59 0.34
N ALA A 18 22.55 -3.70 1.05
CA ALA A 18 23.37 -4.89 0.86
C ALA A 18 22.64 -6.24 0.76
N ALA A 19 21.31 -6.29 0.81
CA ALA A 19 20.60 -7.57 0.68
C ALA A 19 20.85 -8.22 -0.69
N PRO A 20 21.09 -9.53 -0.76
CA PRO A 20 21.17 -10.25 -2.02
C PRO A 20 19.79 -10.31 -2.72
N PRO A 21 19.72 -10.77 -3.98
CA PRO A 21 18.45 -10.98 -4.68
C PRO A 21 17.51 -11.96 -3.96
N VAL A 22 16.21 -11.71 -4.05
CA VAL A 22 15.14 -12.43 -3.32
C VAL A 22 14.16 -13.09 -4.29
N ASP A 23 13.77 -14.34 -4.01
CA ASP A 23 12.81 -15.10 -4.82
C ASP A 23 11.35 -14.83 -4.42
N ILE A 24 10.84 -13.65 -4.82
CA ILE A 24 9.52 -13.15 -4.44
C ILE A 24 8.35 -14.06 -4.84
N ASP A 25 8.35 -14.60 -6.05
CA ASP A 25 7.24 -15.42 -6.56
C ASP A 25 7.42 -16.92 -6.22
N GLY A 26 8.53 -17.30 -5.59
CA GLY A 26 8.84 -18.70 -5.25
C GLY A 26 9.14 -19.59 -6.46
N ILE A 27 9.41 -18.99 -7.62
CA ILE A 27 9.67 -19.68 -8.90
C ILE A 27 11.16 -19.83 -9.21
N ARG A 28 12.04 -19.51 -8.26
CA ARG A 28 13.50 -19.50 -8.41
C ARG A 28 13.97 -18.46 -9.43
N GLU A 29 13.32 -17.29 -9.45
CA GLU A 29 13.73 -16.13 -10.24
C GLU A 29 14.03 -14.94 -9.30
N PRO A 30 15.24 -14.88 -8.70
CA PRO A 30 15.53 -13.85 -7.71
C PRO A 30 15.56 -12.43 -8.28
N VAL A 31 14.93 -11.49 -7.58
CA VAL A 31 14.88 -10.07 -7.91
C VAL A 31 15.87 -9.31 -7.06
N SER A 32 16.74 -8.52 -7.69
CA SER A 32 17.69 -7.65 -6.98
C SER A 32 17.00 -6.38 -6.49
N GLY A 33 17.05 -6.12 -5.17
CA GLY A 33 16.47 -4.92 -4.56
C GLY A 33 17.47 -3.91 -4.00
N SER A 34 18.72 -4.30 -3.74
CA SER A 34 19.65 -3.46 -2.97
C SER A 34 20.64 -2.68 -3.84
N LEU A 35 21.22 -1.62 -3.27
CA LEU A 35 22.14 -0.72 -3.95
C LEU A 35 23.41 -1.43 -4.44
N LEU A 36 24.01 -2.31 -3.61
CA LEU A 36 25.23 -3.04 -3.99
C LEU A 36 25.00 -4.06 -5.11
N TYR A 37 23.74 -4.45 -5.35
CA TYR A 37 23.35 -5.36 -6.43
C TYR A 37 22.73 -4.62 -7.62
N GLY A 38 23.17 -3.38 -7.87
CA GLY A 38 22.93 -2.65 -9.13
C GLY A 38 21.70 -1.75 -9.14
N ASN A 39 21.08 -1.50 -7.98
CA ASN A 39 19.96 -0.56 -7.88
C ASN A 39 20.41 0.86 -7.53
N ASN A 40 19.61 1.84 -7.97
CA ASN A 40 19.69 3.21 -7.47
C ASN A 40 18.55 3.46 -6.46
N ILE A 41 18.39 4.69 -5.97
CA ILE A 41 17.35 5.04 -4.99
C ILE A 41 15.93 4.81 -5.51
N ILE A 42 15.70 4.96 -6.82
CA ILE A 42 14.38 4.78 -7.43
C ILE A 42 14.06 3.29 -7.61
N SER A 43 15.01 2.53 -8.16
CA SER A 43 14.81 1.10 -8.44
C SER A 43 14.98 0.21 -7.21
N GLY A 44 15.69 0.68 -6.19
CA GLY A 44 15.96 -0.07 -4.98
C GLY A 44 14.70 -0.31 -4.13
N ALA A 45 14.63 -1.50 -3.52
CA ALA A 45 13.54 -1.93 -2.67
C ALA A 45 14.00 -3.03 -1.70
N ILE A 46 13.30 -3.16 -0.56
CA ILE A 46 13.25 -4.45 0.13
C ILE A 46 12.16 -5.28 -0.54
N ILE A 47 12.57 -6.39 -1.14
CA ILE A 47 11.69 -7.30 -1.87
C ILE A 47 10.85 -8.12 -0.87
N PRO A 48 9.52 -8.27 -1.10
CA PRO A 48 8.64 -9.09 -0.28
C PRO A 48 9.09 -10.53 -0.05
N THR A 49 8.58 -11.12 1.02
CA THR A 49 8.81 -12.52 1.37
C THR A 49 8.25 -13.45 0.29
N SER A 50 8.98 -14.53 -0.01
CA SER A 50 8.62 -15.47 -1.07
C SER A 50 7.20 -16.04 -0.97
N ALA A 51 6.49 -16.16 -2.09
CA ALA A 51 5.19 -16.84 -2.17
C ALA A 51 5.27 -18.33 -1.77
N ALA A 52 6.45 -18.94 -1.83
CA ALA A 52 6.68 -20.29 -1.29
C ALA A 52 6.49 -20.36 0.24
N ILE A 53 6.62 -19.24 0.95
CA ILE A 53 6.32 -19.11 2.38
C ILE A 53 4.84 -18.79 2.58
N GLY A 54 4.23 -17.97 1.72
CA GLY A 54 2.85 -17.53 1.85
C GLY A 54 2.64 -16.64 3.08
N LEU A 55 1.78 -17.06 4.01
CA LEU A 55 1.51 -16.38 5.29
C LEU A 55 2.23 -17.00 6.49
N ASN A 56 3.09 -18.00 6.27
CA ASN A 56 3.82 -18.60 7.38
C ASN A 56 4.77 -17.59 8.01
N PHE A 57 4.80 -17.57 9.34
CA PHE A 57 5.71 -16.70 10.08
C PHE A 57 7.16 -17.17 9.86
N TYR A 58 7.99 -16.34 9.23
CA TYR A 58 9.37 -16.70 8.85
C TYR A 58 10.45 -15.85 9.54
N PRO A 59 10.61 -16.02 10.87
CA PRO A 59 11.70 -15.39 11.61
C PRO A 59 13.05 -16.03 11.28
N ILE A 60 14.14 -15.35 11.66
CA ILE A 60 15.52 -15.78 11.37
C ILE A 60 15.79 -17.23 11.82
N TRP A 61 15.19 -17.68 12.92
CA TRP A 61 15.43 -19.02 13.47
C TRP A 61 14.62 -20.14 12.82
N GLU A 62 13.68 -19.84 11.91
CA GLU A 62 13.03 -20.86 11.07
C GLU A 62 13.89 -21.22 9.86
N ALA A 63 14.80 -20.35 9.44
CA ALA A 63 15.74 -20.63 8.37
C ALA A 63 16.90 -21.51 8.86
N VAL A 64 17.42 -22.36 7.98
CA VAL A 64 18.61 -23.19 8.23
C VAL A 64 19.88 -22.32 8.28
N SER A 65 19.87 -21.18 7.60
CA SER A 65 20.98 -20.22 7.59
C SER A 65 20.51 -18.80 7.31
N VAL A 66 21.38 -17.81 7.58
CA VAL A 66 21.13 -16.41 7.22
C VAL A 66 21.04 -16.25 5.70
N ASP A 67 21.82 -16.99 4.93
CA ASP A 67 21.80 -16.92 3.45
C ASP A 67 20.44 -17.37 2.90
N GLU A 68 19.87 -18.45 3.45
CA GLU A 68 18.53 -18.92 3.10
C GLU A 68 17.46 -17.87 3.50
N TRP A 69 17.57 -17.33 4.72
CA TRP A 69 16.64 -16.31 5.20
C TRP A 69 16.63 -15.07 4.30
N LEU A 70 17.81 -14.65 3.83
CA LEU A 70 17.96 -13.55 2.88
C LEU A 70 17.38 -13.90 1.50
N TYR A 71 17.65 -15.10 0.97
CA TYR A 71 17.14 -15.55 -0.33
C TYR A 71 15.59 -15.57 -0.38
N ASN A 72 14.95 -15.92 0.73
CA ASN A 72 13.50 -16.02 0.84
C ASN A 72 12.80 -14.70 1.25
N GLY A 73 13.53 -13.59 1.38
CA GLY A 73 12.94 -12.29 1.67
C GLY A 73 12.59 -12.06 3.15
N GLY A 74 13.19 -12.82 4.07
CA GLY A 74 12.97 -12.68 5.50
C GLY A 74 13.11 -11.25 6.08
N PRO A 75 14.01 -10.37 5.59
CA PRO A 75 14.06 -8.98 6.02
C PRO A 75 12.73 -8.24 5.88
N TYR A 76 11.94 -8.52 4.84
CA TYR A 76 10.67 -7.84 4.60
C TYR A 76 9.67 -8.08 5.73
N GLU A 77 9.40 -9.35 6.06
CA GLU A 77 8.47 -9.71 7.13
C GLU A 77 8.92 -9.14 8.48
N LEU A 78 10.23 -9.23 8.79
CA LEU A 78 10.79 -8.67 10.02
C LEU A 78 10.54 -7.16 10.10
N ILE A 79 10.87 -6.41 9.04
CA ILE A 79 10.68 -4.96 8.99
C ILE A 79 9.21 -4.60 9.14
N VAL A 80 8.33 -5.21 8.34
CA VAL A 80 6.89 -4.93 8.33
C VAL A 80 6.26 -5.14 9.71
N LEU A 81 6.49 -6.30 10.34
CA LEU A 81 5.88 -6.60 11.63
C LEU A 81 6.38 -5.66 12.74
N HIS A 82 7.68 -5.39 12.79
CA HIS A 82 8.24 -4.45 13.76
C HIS A 82 7.78 -3.00 13.52
N PHE A 83 7.67 -2.60 12.25
CA PHE A 83 7.17 -1.29 11.85
C PHE A 83 5.71 -1.10 12.28
N LEU A 84 4.82 -2.04 11.95
CA LEU A 84 3.39 -1.96 12.27
C LEU A 84 3.15 -1.89 13.79
N LEU A 85 3.85 -2.71 14.58
CA LEU A 85 3.83 -2.61 16.04
C LEU A 85 4.38 -1.26 16.52
N GLY A 86 5.45 -0.78 15.88
CA GLY A 86 6.07 0.51 16.17
C GLY A 86 5.11 1.69 16.00
N VAL A 87 4.44 1.78 14.84
CA VAL A 87 3.50 2.87 14.53
C VAL A 87 2.20 2.77 15.32
N ALA A 88 1.72 1.57 15.64
CA ALA A 88 0.59 1.38 16.55
C ALA A 88 0.91 1.90 17.96
N CYS A 89 2.09 1.57 18.50
CA CYS A 89 2.54 2.15 19.76
C CYS A 89 2.78 3.66 19.67
N TYR A 90 3.24 4.18 18.52
CA TYR A 90 3.44 5.61 18.31
C TYR A 90 2.11 6.37 18.40
N MET A 91 1.05 5.85 17.79
CA MET A 91 -0.31 6.37 17.94
C MET A 91 -0.75 6.39 19.41
N GLY A 92 -0.49 5.31 20.15
CA GLY A 92 -0.75 5.26 21.60
C GLY A 92 0.06 6.28 22.40
N ARG A 93 1.30 6.55 22.00
CA ARG A 93 2.16 7.58 22.60
C ARG A 93 1.62 8.99 22.37
N GLU A 94 1.08 9.30 21.20
CA GLU A 94 0.44 10.60 20.95
C GLU A 94 -0.72 10.85 21.92
N TRP A 95 -1.56 9.82 22.13
CA TRP A 95 -2.62 9.87 23.11
C TRP A 95 -2.07 10.02 24.54
N GLU A 96 -1.09 9.21 24.94
CA GLU A 96 -0.52 9.26 26.29
C GLU A 96 0.02 10.67 26.59
N LEU A 97 0.82 11.24 25.69
CA LEU A 97 1.38 12.58 25.89
C LEU A 97 0.29 13.65 25.98
N SER A 98 -0.73 13.58 25.12
CA SER A 98 -1.86 14.50 25.19
C SER A 98 -2.54 14.47 26.56
N PHE A 99 -2.70 13.27 27.13
CA PHE A 99 -3.27 13.09 28.47
C PHE A 99 -2.35 13.66 29.56
N ARG A 100 -1.04 13.39 29.51
CA ARG A 100 -0.07 13.93 30.49
C ARG A 100 -0.04 15.45 30.52
N LEU A 101 -0.24 16.09 29.37
CA LEU A 101 -0.23 17.55 29.22
C LEU A 101 -1.63 18.19 29.42
N GLY A 102 -2.67 17.40 29.68
CA GLY A 102 -4.04 17.92 29.79
C GLY A 102 -4.60 18.46 28.47
N MET A 103 -4.05 18.04 27.33
CA MET A 103 -4.49 18.42 25.99
C MET A 103 -5.72 17.61 25.55
N ARG A 104 -6.39 18.09 24.51
CA ARG A 104 -7.46 17.34 23.82
C ARG A 104 -6.87 16.10 23.12
N PRO A 105 -7.47 14.90 23.23
CA PRO A 105 -6.82 13.63 22.86
C PRO A 105 -6.97 13.19 21.40
N TRP A 106 -7.25 14.11 20.47
CA TRP A 106 -7.69 13.76 19.10
C TRP A 106 -6.57 13.68 18.05
N ILE A 107 -5.32 13.97 18.42
CA ILE A 107 -4.16 13.86 17.49
C ILE A 107 -3.96 12.40 17.07
N ALA A 108 -3.99 11.46 18.04
CA ALA A 108 -3.90 10.03 17.78
C ALA A 108 -5.01 9.51 16.84
N VAL A 109 -6.20 10.11 16.90
CA VAL A 109 -7.32 9.76 16.00
C VAL A 109 -6.99 10.17 14.56
N ALA A 110 -6.43 11.36 14.36
CA ALA A 110 -5.97 11.77 13.03
C ALA A 110 -4.80 10.88 12.54
N TYR A 111 -3.86 10.52 13.41
CA TYR A 111 -2.75 9.63 13.07
C TYR A 111 -3.16 8.16 12.82
N SER A 112 -4.33 7.73 13.28
CA SER A 112 -4.87 6.40 12.96
C SER A 112 -5.05 6.17 11.45
N VAL A 113 -5.20 7.24 10.68
CA VAL A 113 -5.42 7.24 9.24
C VAL A 113 -4.23 6.64 8.47
N PRO A 114 -3.01 7.19 8.55
CA PRO A 114 -1.85 6.58 7.91
C PRO A 114 -1.50 5.21 8.52
N VAL A 115 -1.79 4.97 9.80
CA VAL A 115 -1.61 3.65 10.41
C VAL A 115 -2.53 2.61 9.76
N ALA A 116 -3.79 2.95 9.53
CA ALA A 116 -4.75 2.08 8.85
C ALA A 116 -4.34 1.82 7.39
N ALA A 117 -3.91 2.86 6.66
CA ALA A 117 -3.44 2.70 5.29
C ALA A 117 -2.19 1.79 5.20
N ALA A 118 -1.22 1.96 6.09
CA ALA A 118 -0.05 1.09 6.18
C ALA A 118 -0.42 -0.36 6.54
N THR A 119 -1.35 -0.53 7.48
CA THR A 119 -1.85 -1.86 7.86
C THR A 119 -2.57 -2.54 6.69
N ALA A 120 -3.31 -1.77 5.88
CA ALA A 120 -4.02 -2.29 4.72
C ALA A 120 -3.07 -2.91 3.68
N VAL A 121 -1.99 -2.19 3.30
CA VAL A 121 -1.07 -2.62 2.23
C VAL A 121 0.00 -3.63 2.69
N PHE A 122 0.36 -3.64 3.97
CA PHE A 122 1.43 -4.50 4.48
C PHE A 122 0.95 -5.74 5.23
N LEU A 123 -0.33 -5.80 5.62
CA LEU A 123 -0.84 -6.93 6.41
C LEU A 123 -2.19 -7.42 5.90
N ILE A 124 -3.19 -6.55 5.78
CA ILE A 124 -4.55 -6.99 5.40
C ILE A 124 -4.55 -7.56 3.98
N TYR A 125 -3.99 -6.83 3.01
CA TYR A 125 -3.93 -7.29 1.64
C TYR A 125 -3.18 -8.63 1.47
N PRO A 126 -1.95 -8.80 2.01
CA PRO A 126 -1.31 -10.11 2.09
C PRO A 126 -2.19 -11.23 2.65
N ILE A 127 -2.91 -10.97 3.75
CA ILE A 127 -3.78 -11.98 4.37
C ILE A 127 -4.90 -12.42 3.44
N GLY A 128 -5.50 -11.50 2.68
CA GLY A 128 -6.57 -11.85 1.74
C GLY A 128 -6.08 -12.59 0.51
N GLN A 129 -4.92 -12.21 -0.02
CA GLN A 129 -4.32 -12.90 -1.16
C GLN A 129 -3.62 -14.22 -0.76
N GLY A 130 -3.34 -14.40 0.54
CA GLY A 130 -2.74 -15.64 1.06
C GLY A 130 -1.21 -15.64 1.03
N SER A 131 -0.57 -14.49 0.81
CA SER A 131 0.89 -14.39 0.76
C SER A 131 1.42 -13.00 1.10
N PHE A 132 2.56 -12.95 1.80
CA PHE A 132 3.32 -11.71 1.96
C PHE A 132 4.02 -11.24 0.69
N SER A 133 4.14 -12.08 -0.35
CA SER A 133 4.67 -11.70 -1.67
C SER A 133 3.87 -10.56 -2.31
N ASP A 134 2.57 -10.53 -2.06
CA ASP A 134 1.63 -9.58 -2.67
C ASP A 134 1.54 -8.28 -1.84
N GLY A 135 2.23 -8.22 -0.71
CA GLY A 135 2.37 -7.00 0.06
C GLY A 135 3.20 -5.96 -0.69
N MET A 136 2.90 -4.68 -0.45
CA MET A 136 3.60 -3.59 -1.13
C MET A 136 5.13 -3.64 -0.85
N PRO A 137 6.00 -3.73 -1.88
CA PRO A 137 7.44 -3.70 -1.67
C PRO A 137 7.93 -2.40 -1.01
N LEU A 138 9.00 -2.46 -0.22
CA LEU A 138 9.57 -1.28 0.45
C LEU A 138 10.55 -0.54 -0.46
N GLY A 139 10.03 0.10 -1.51
CA GLY A 139 10.82 0.86 -2.48
C GLY A 139 9.95 1.62 -3.48
N ILE A 140 10.51 2.62 -4.14
CA ILE A 140 9.74 3.54 -5.00
C ILE A 140 9.16 2.81 -6.22
N SER A 141 10.01 2.16 -7.02
CA SER A 141 9.55 1.36 -8.16
C SER A 141 8.66 0.19 -7.75
N GLY A 142 8.92 -0.41 -6.59
CA GLY A 142 8.10 -1.49 -6.04
C GLY A 142 6.69 -1.04 -5.68
N THR A 143 6.52 0.17 -5.12
CA THR A 143 5.20 0.77 -4.92
C THR A 143 4.44 0.95 -6.25
N PHE A 144 5.11 1.39 -7.32
CA PHE A 144 4.45 1.49 -8.63
C PHE A 144 4.03 0.14 -9.18
N ASN A 145 4.88 -0.89 -9.03
CA ASN A 145 4.54 -2.25 -9.44
C ASN A 145 3.28 -2.73 -8.69
N PHE A 146 3.25 -2.60 -7.36
CA PHE A 146 2.07 -2.91 -6.55
C PHE A 146 0.81 -2.18 -7.05
N MET A 147 0.90 -0.87 -7.28
CA MET A 147 -0.26 -0.09 -7.77
C MET A 147 -0.78 -0.55 -9.14
N ILE A 148 0.11 -0.93 -10.05
CA ILE A 148 -0.25 -1.38 -11.40
C ILE A 148 -0.93 -2.75 -11.36
N VAL A 149 -0.35 -3.70 -10.61
CA VAL A 149 -0.92 -5.05 -10.43
C VAL A 149 -2.27 -4.95 -9.72
N PHE A 150 -2.36 -4.17 -8.64
CA PHE A 150 -3.60 -3.94 -7.92
C PHE A 150 -4.70 -3.31 -8.80
N GLN A 151 -4.34 -2.45 -9.75
CA GLN A 151 -5.30 -1.94 -10.75
C GLN A 151 -5.75 -3.03 -11.73
N ALA A 152 -4.85 -3.91 -12.16
CA ALA A 152 -5.18 -5.00 -13.07
C ALA A 152 -6.17 -5.99 -12.45
N GLU A 153 -5.97 -6.33 -11.17
CA GLU A 153 -6.77 -7.32 -10.44
C GLU A 153 -8.06 -6.74 -9.84
N HIS A 154 -8.02 -5.50 -9.32
CA HIS A 154 -9.13 -4.95 -8.55
C HIS A 154 -9.86 -3.79 -9.22
N ASN A 155 -9.34 -3.28 -10.35
CA ASN A 155 -9.86 -2.09 -11.01
C ASN A 155 -10.08 -0.91 -10.03
N ILE A 156 -9.09 -0.65 -9.17
CA ILE A 156 -9.17 0.30 -8.04
C ILE A 156 -9.64 1.69 -8.46
N LEU A 157 -9.31 2.14 -9.67
CA LEU A 157 -9.77 3.44 -10.17
C LEU A 157 -11.31 3.54 -10.26
N MET A 158 -12.01 2.42 -10.41
CA MET A 158 -13.46 2.34 -10.45
C MET A 158 -14.08 2.03 -9.07
N HIS A 159 -13.29 1.98 -8.00
CA HIS A 159 -13.77 1.73 -6.65
C HIS A 159 -14.12 3.05 -5.93
N PRO A 160 -15.36 3.22 -5.40
CA PRO A 160 -15.79 4.49 -4.82
C PRO A 160 -14.98 4.92 -3.60
N PHE A 161 -14.50 3.98 -2.79
CA PHE A 161 -13.65 4.32 -1.65
C PHE A 161 -12.29 4.88 -2.07
N HIS A 162 -11.74 4.45 -3.21
CA HIS A 162 -10.52 5.04 -3.74
C HIS A 162 -10.78 6.46 -4.25
N MET A 163 -11.91 6.69 -4.94
CA MET A 163 -12.32 8.04 -5.37
C MET A 163 -12.52 8.99 -4.18
N LEU A 164 -13.11 8.52 -3.08
CA LEU A 164 -13.24 9.30 -1.84
C LEU A 164 -11.88 9.64 -1.23
N GLY A 165 -10.91 8.72 -1.25
CA GLY A 165 -9.55 9.04 -0.81
C GLY A 165 -8.84 10.04 -1.71
N ILE A 166 -9.03 9.97 -3.03
CA ILE A 166 -8.53 10.99 -3.97
C ILE A 166 -9.12 12.37 -3.61
N ALA A 167 -10.44 12.45 -3.40
CA ALA A 167 -11.10 13.69 -2.96
C ALA A 167 -10.55 14.19 -1.61
N GLY A 168 -10.24 13.26 -0.70
CA GLY A 168 -9.58 13.53 0.58
C GLY A 168 -8.22 14.19 0.43
N VAL A 169 -7.30 13.59 -0.32
CA VAL A 169 -5.94 14.10 -0.48
C VAL A 169 -5.88 15.37 -1.32
N PHE A 170 -6.61 15.43 -2.45
CA PHE A 170 -6.66 16.64 -3.27
C PHE A 170 -7.33 17.80 -2.54
N GLY A 171 -8.47 17.55 -1.87
CA GLY A 171 -9.10 18.57 -1.03
C GLY A 171 -8.21 18.98 0.14
N GLY A 172 -7.51 18.04 0.77
CA GLY A 172 -6.54 18.31 1.83
C GLY A 172 -5.41 19.24 1.37
N SER A 173 -4.84 19.01 0.19
CA SER A 173 -3.83 19.90 -0.41
C SER A 173 -4.39 21.29 -0.73
N VAL A 174 -5.59 21.37 -1.32
CA VAL A 174 -6.25 22.63 -1.64
C VAL A 174 -6.53 23.44 -0.38
N PHE A 175 -7.10 22.81 0.66
CA PHE A 175 -7.42 23.48 1.91
C PHE A 175 -6.17 23.86 2.70
N SER A 176 -5.11 23.06 2.65
CA SER A 176 -3.81 23.43 3.25
C SER A 176 -3.23 24.70 2.59
N ALA A 177 -3.21 24.75 1.26
CA ALA A 177 -2.77 25.92 0.51
C ALA A 177 -3.67 27.14 0.74
N MET A 178 -5.00 26.94 0.76
CA MET A 178 -5.98 27.98 1.02
C MET A 178 -5.83 28.54 2.45
N HIS A 179 -5.71 27.68 3.45
CA HIS A 179 -5.52 28.10 4.84
C HIS A 179 -4.22 28.89 5.00
N GLY A 180 -3.10 28.34 4.50
CA GLY A 180 -1.80 29.01 4.55
C GLY A 180 -1.82 30.38 3.85
N SER A 181 -2.45 30.47 2.68
CA SER A 181 -2.57 31.73 1.94
C SER A 181 -3.47 32.75 2.63
N LEU A 182 -4.62 32.35 3.17
CA LEU A 182 -5.53 33.24 3.90
C LEU A 182 -4.87 33.79 5.16
N VAL A 183 -4.29 32.91 6.00
CA VAL A 183 -3.59 33.34 7.23
C VAL A 183 -2.45 34.31 6.90
N THR A 184 -1.62 33.98 5.91
CA THR A 184 -0.50 34.84 5.48
C THR A 184 -0.99 36.18 4.93
N SER A 185 -2.12 36.19 4.21
CA SER A 185 -2.69 37.40 3.61
C SER A 185 -3.29 38.39 4.62
N SER A 186 -3.58 37.93 5.84
CA SER A 186 -4.23 38.74 6.88
C SER A 186 -3.37 38.90 8.14
N LEU A 187 -2.06 38.67 8.05
CA LEU A 187 -1.16 38.90 9.17
C LEU A 187 -1.22 40.38 9.58
N ILE A 188 -1.74 40.63 10.78
CA ILE A 188 -1.59 41.92 11.44
C ILE A 188 -0.10 42.07 11.75
N ARG A 189 0.48 43.22 11.41
CA ARG A 189 1.91 43.47 11.59
C ARG A 189 2.24 43.55 13.09
N GLU A 190 2.54 42.42 13.70
CA GLU A 190 2.87 42.26 15.12
C GLU A 190 4.00 41.22 15.26
N ILE A 191 4.98 41.49 16.12
CA ILE A 191 6.10 40.58 16.39
C ILE A 191 5.90 39.94 17.77
N THR A 192 6.26 38.65 17.88
CA THR A 192 6.36 37.72 19.03
C THR A 192 5.15 36.84 19.35
N GLU A 193 5.48 35.64 19.88
CA GLU A 193 5.01 34.34 19.41
C GLU A 193 3.88 33.69 20.25
N ASN A 194 3.30 32.65 19.61
CA ASN A 194 2.71 31.42 20.16
C ASN A 194 1.18 31.42 20.35
N GLU A 195 0.45 30.94 19.33
CA GLU A 195 0.00 29.53 19.23
C GLU A 195 -0.83 29.31 17.94
N SER A 196 -0.89 28.07 17.44
CA SER A 196 -1.65 27.69 16.23
C SER A 196 -2.64 26.57 16.58
N ALA A 197 -3.90 26.75 16.17
CA ALA A 197 -4.94 25.73 16.24
C ALA A 197 -5.36 25.34 14.82
N ASN A 198 -5.09 24.09 14.43
CA ASN A 198 -5.56 23.51 13.16
C ASN A 198 -6.54 22.38 13.45
N GLU A 199 -7.70 22.40 12.78
CA GLU A 199 -8.63 21.27 12.69
C GLU A 199 -8.47 20.56 11.34
N ALA A 200 -8.41 19.23 11.32
CA ALA A 200 -7.99 18.43 10.15
C ALA A 200 -9.00 17.34 9.73
N ALA A 201 -10.30 17.62 9.73
CA ALA A 201 -11.33 16.60 9.47
C ALA A 201 -11.35 16.06 8.02
N TRP A 202 -11.17 16.92 7.01
CA TRP A 202 -11.29 16.53 5.59
C TRP A 202 -10.29 15.47 5.11
N PRO A 203 -8.95 15.65 5.27
CA PRO A 203 -7.99 14.63 4.83
C PRO A 203 -8.11 13.32 5.62
N VAL A 204 -8.52 13.40 6.89
CA VAL A 204 -8.70 12.25 7.79
C VAL A 204 -9.78 11.31 7.25
N VAL A 205 -10.97 11.84 6.97
CA VAL A 205 -12.11 11.01 6.49
C VAL A 205 -11.81 10.40 5.13
N GLY A 206 -11.24 11.18 4.20
CA GLY A 206 -10.94 10.67 2.87
C GLY A 206 -9.94 9.51 2.88
N ILE A 207 -8.84 9.62 3.65
CA ILE A 207 -7.83 8.57 3.67
C ILE A 207 -8.31 7.32 4.42
N TRP A 208 -9.21 7.43 5.41
CA TRP A 208 -9.88 6.24 5.97
C TRP A 208 -10.64 5.46 4.90
N PHE A 209 -11.33 6.13 3.98
CA PHE A 209 -11.99 5.43 2.89
C PHE A 209 -10.99 4.71 1.99
N THR A 210 -9.84 5.29 1.62
CA THR A 210 -8.84 4.53 0.85
C THR A 210 -8.29 3.32 1.61
N ALA A 211 -8.01 3.44 2.92
CA ALA A 211 -7.59 2.30 3.73
C ALA A 211 -8.67 1.19 3.77
N LEU A 212 -9.95 1.57 3.90
CA LEU A 212 -11.08 0.65 3.81
C LEU A 212 -11.20 0.03 2.42
N GLY A 213 -10.99 0.80 1.35
CA GLY A 213 -11.02 0.32 -0.03
C GLY A 213 -10.01 -0.79 -0.28
N ILE A 214 -8.75 -0.58 0.12
CA ILE A 214 -7.71 -1.61 0.03
C ILE A 214 -8.09 -2.83 0.87
N SER A 215 -8.60 -2.59 2.09
CA SER A 215 -9.02 -3.67 3.00
C SER A 215 -10.23 -4.48 2.50
N THR A 216 -11.11 -3.90 1.68
CA THR A 216 -12.25 -4.63 1.08
C THR A 216 -11.87 -5.35 -0.20
N MET A 217 -11.05 -4.73 -1.05
CA MET A 217 -10.52 -5.36 -2.28
C MET A 217 -9.57 -6.53 -1.96
N THR A 218 -8.98 -6.54 -0.77
CA THR A 218 -8.32 -7.72 -0.17
C THR A 218 -9.18 -8.99 -0.23
N PHE A 219 -10.50 -8.86 -0.07
CA PHE A 219 -11.46 -9.96 -0.18
C PHE A 219 -12.18 -9.97 -1.52
N ASN A 220 -11.54 -9.42 -2.55
CA ASN A 220 -11.97 -9.40 -3.95
C ASN A 220 -13.32 -8.70 -4.19
N LEU A 221 -13.69 -7.77 -3.30
CA LEU A 221 -14.77 -6.82 -3.55
C LEU A 221 -14.24 -5.64 -4.35
N ASN A 222 -14.18 -5.83 -5.66
CA ASN A 222 -13.48 -4.96 -6.61
C ASN A 222 -14.26 -3.69 -6.99
N GLY A 223 -13.61 -2.80 -7.74
CA GLY A 223 -14.25 -1.63 -8.34
C GLY A 223 -15.38 -2.00 -9.30
N PHE A 224 -16.21 -1.01 -9.68
CA PHE A 224 -17.31 -1.27 -10.60
C PHE A 224 -16.83 -1.88 -11.92
N ASN A 225 -17.59 -2.86 -12.43
CA ASN A 225 -17.38 -3.47 -13.73
C ASN A 225 -18.53 -3.09 -14.66
N PHE A 226 -18.23 -2.24 -15.65
CA PHE A 226 -19.17 -1.80 -16.67
C PHE A 226 -18.77 -2.29 -18.07
N ASN A 227 -18.04 -3.40 -18.15
CA ASN A 227 -17.63 -4.00 -19.42
C ASN A 227 -18.86 -4.38 -20.24
N GLN A 228 -18.89 -3.96 -21.50
CA GLN A 228 -19.96 -4.24 -22.45
C GLN A 228 -21.37 -3.85 -21.96
N SER A 229 -21.47 -2.86 -21.07
CA SER A 229 -22.74 -2.50 -20.43
C SER A 229 -23.71 -1.72 -21.32
N VAL A 230 -23.26 -1.26 -22.50
CA VAL A 230 -24.10 -0.54 -23.46
C VAL A 230 -24.17 -1.34 -24.76
N GLY A 231 -25.39 -1.61 -25.22
CA GLY A 231 -25.66 -2.30 -26.48
C GLY A 231 -26.61 -1.49 -27.37
N ASP A 232 -26.53 -1.70 -28.68
CA ASP A 232 -27.53 -1.21 -29.63
C ASP A 232 -28.78 -2.12 -29.64
N SER A 233 -29.80 -1.74 -30.41
CA SER A 233 -31.04 -2.52 -30.55
C SER A 233 -30.86 -3.86 -31.27
N GLN A 234 -29.70 -4.11 -31.88
CA GLN A 234 -29.36 -5.34 -32.58
C GLN A 234 -28.51 -6.28 -31.71
N GLY A 235 -28.14 -5.85 -30.50
CA GLY A 235 -27.31 -6.61 -29.56
C GLY A 235 -25.80 -6.42 -29.77
N HIS A 236 -25.36 -5.45 -30.59
CA HIS A 236 -23.94 -5.12 -30.69
C HIS A 236 -23.50 -4.27 -29.51
N VAL A 237 -22.34 -4.59 -28.95
CA VAL A 237 -21.71 -3.81 -27.88
C VAL A 237 -21.25 -2.45 -28.41
N ILE A 238 -21.60 -1.38 -27.69
CA ILE A 238 -21.08 -0.03 -27.89
C ILE A 238 -20.07 0.25 -26.79
N ASN A 239 -18.79 0.25 -27.16
CA ASN A 239 -17.71 0.49 -26.20
C ASN A 239 -17.80 1.88 -25.55
N THR A 240 -17.47 1.92 -24.27
CA THR A 240 -17.37 3.12 -23.43
C THR A 240 -15.94 3.30 -22.93
N TRP A 241 -15.68 4.35 -22.14
CA TRP A 241 -14.39 4.51 -21.45
C TRP A 241 -14.08 3.37 -20.48
N ALA A 242 -15.09 2.71 -19.91
CA ALA A 242 -14.89 1.54 -19.05
C ALA A 242 -14.27 0.38 -19.85
N ASP A 243 -14.71 0.16 -21.09
CA ASP A 243 -14.15 -0.87 -21.97
C ASP A 243 -12.70 -0.56 -22.36
N ILE A 244 -12.35 0.72 -22.55
CA ILE A 244 -10.96 1.14 -22.80
C ILE A 244 -10.07 0.90 -21.58
N ILE A 245 -10.57 1.20 -20.37
CA ILE A 245 -9.87 0.87 -19.12
C ILE A 245 -9.66 -0.65 -19.01
N ASN A 246 -10.69 -1.43 -19.33
CA ASN A 246 -10.60 -2.89 -19.33
C ASN A 246 -9.51 -3.41 -20.28
N ARG A 247 -9.33 -2.81 -21.47
CA ARG A 247 -8.23 -3.17 -22.38
C ARG A 247 -6.86 -2.87 -21.77
N THR A 248 -6.73 -1.80 -21.00
CA THR A 248 -5.49 -1.47 -20.28
C THR A 248 -5.23 -2.48 -19.17
N ASN A 249 -6.24 -2.81 -18.37
CA ASN A 249 -6.14 -3.80 -17.30
C ASN A 249 -5.75 -5.18 -17.86
N LEU A 250 -6.33 -5.59 -18.99
CA LEU A 250 -5.94 -6.83 -19.69
C LEU A 250 -4.45 -6.83 -20.08
N GLY A 251 -3.94 -5.70 -20.58
CA GLY A 251 -2.51 -5.57 -20.92
C GLY A 251 -1.59 -5.73 -19.71
N MET A 252 -2.00 -5.20 -18.55
CA MET A 252 -1.28 -5.39 -17.29
C MET A 252 -1.34 -6.85 -16.83
N LYS A 253 -2.55 -7.44 -16.84
CA LYS A 253 -2.82 -8.81 -16.38
C LYS A 253 -2.03 -9.85 -17.17
N VAL A 254 -1.95 -9.73 -18.50
CA VAL A 254 -1.22 -10.75 -19.30
C VAL A 254 0.31 -10.63 -19.21
N MET A 255 0.83 -9.56 -18.62
CA MET A 255 2.27 -9.28 -18.54
C MET A 255 2.86 -9.41 -17.14
N HIS A 256 2.06 -9.19 -16.09
CA HIS A 256 2.55 -9.36 -14.71
C HIS A 256 2.90 -10.83 -14.43
N GLU A 257 3.95 -11.05 -13.63
CA GLU A 257 4.43 -12.38 -13.21
C GLU A 257 4.45 -13.41 -14.36
N ARG A 258 5.06 -13.01 -15.48
CA ARG A 258 5.06 -13.73 -16.78
C ARG A 258 5.44 -15.21 -16.74
N ASN A 259 6.09 -15.67 -15.66
CA ASN A 259 6.57 -17.03 -15.46
C ASN A 259 5.88 -17.78 -14.30
N ALA A 260 4.97 -17.15 -13.55
CA ALA A 260 4.35 -17.75 -12.35
C ALA A 260 3.08 -18.56 -12.68
N HIS A 261 2.38 -18.21 -13.76
CA HIS A 261 1.06 -18.73 -14.07
C HIS A 261 1.10 -19.98 -14.96
N ASN A 262 0.57 -21.12 -14.46
CA ASN A 262 0.44 -22.38 -15.22
C ASN A 262 -0.99 -22.71 -15.65
N PHE A 263 -1.97 -21.95 -15.15
CA PHE A 263 -3.39 -22.10 -15.42
C PHE A 263 -3.98 -20.80 -15.99
N PRO A 264 -5.09 -20.86 -16.74
CA PRO A 264 -5.62 -19.70 -17.46
C PRO A 264 -6.29 -18.65 -16.57
N LEU A 265 -6.55 -18.98 -15.30
CA LEU A 265 -7.20 -18.10 -14.34
C LEU A 265 -6.25 -17.87 -13.17
N ASP A 266 -6.07 -16.60 -12.84
CA ASP A 266 -5.52 -16.16 -11.56
C ASP A 266 -6.70 -16.00 -10.58
N LEU A 267 -6.64 -16.71 -9.46
CA LEU A 267 -7.80 -16.96 -8.57
C LEU A 267 -7.54 -16.52 -7.12
N ALA A 268 -6.31 -16.19 -6.75
CA ALA A 268 -6.03 -15.59 -5.44
C ALA A 268 -6.73 -14.22 -5.36
N ALA A 269 -6.62 -13.45 -6.44
CA ALA A 269 -7.51 -12.36 -6.79
C ALA A 269 -8.75 -12.90 -7.53
N VAL A 270 -9.81 -13.26 -6.80
CA VAL A 270 -11.04 -13.87 -7.37
C VAL A 270 -11.59 -13.04 -8.53
N GLU A 271 -11.58 -13.61 -9.75
CA GLU A 271 -12.30 -13.07 -10.88
C GLU A 271 -13.80 -13.43 -10.85
N VAL A 272 -14.62 -12.44 -11.18
CA VAL A 272 -15.96 -12.69 -11.72
C VAL A 272 -15.76 -13.14 -13.16
N PRO A 273 -16.24 -14.32 -13.57
CA PRO A 273 -16.02 -14.82 -14.92
C PRO A 273 -16.61 -13.82 -15.93
N SER A 274 -15.81 -13.41 -16.92
CA SER A 274 -16.38 -12.82 -18.13
C SER A 274 -17.23 -13.91 -18.77
N THR A 275 -18.55 -13.83 -18.60
CA THR A 275 -19.48 -14.63 -19.39
C THR A 275 -19.41 -14.11 -20.81
N ASN A 276 -18.48 -14.65 -21.60
CA ASN A 276 -18.60 -14.60 -23.05
C ASN A 276 -19.76 -15.53 -23.41
N GLY A 277 -20.95 -14.96 -23.48
CA GLY A 277 -22.15 -15.51 -24.09
C GLY A 277 -22.63 -14.54 -25.15
#